data_AF-Q71J16-F1
#
_entry.id   AF-Q71J16-F1
#
_cell.length_a   1.000
_cell.length_b   1.000
_cell.length_c   1.000
_cell.angle_alpha   90.00
_cell.angle_beta   90.00
_cell.angle_gamma   90.00
#
_symmetry.space_group_name_H-M   'P 1'
#
loop_
_entity.id
_entity.type
_entity.pdbx_description
1 polymer ?
#
loop_
_entity_poly.entity_id
_entity_poly.type
_entity_poly.pdbx_seq_one_letter_code
_entity_poly.pdbx_strand_id
1 'polypeptide(L)' 'ASLFAGDLLRMYEKYAENQGWKVSIVDSEQTEVGGYKRVAIMITGNKVYSKLKYENGAHRVQRI' A
#
# COMPACT_ATOMS: atom_id res chain seq x y z
N ALA A 1 4.55 4.29 -13.22
CA ALA A 1 4.16 3.31 -12.18
C ALA A 1 4.45 3.81 -10.77
N SER A 2 5.59 4.50 -10.53
CA SER A 2 6.03 4.88 -9.18
C SER A 2 5.05 5.78 -8.41
N LEU A 3 4.35 6.68 -9.10
CA LEU A 3 3.30 7.49 -8.49
C LEU A 3 2.09 6.65 -8.05
N PHE A 4 1.67 5.70 -8.88
CA PHE A 4 0.54 4.81 -8.57
C PHE A 4 0.84 3.86 -7.40
N ALA A 5 2.09 3.44 -7.23
CA ALA A 5 2.51 2.71 -6.03
C ALA A 5 2.33 3.53 -4.75
N GLY A 6 2.58 4.85 -4.81
CA GLY A 6 2.30 5.78 -3.71
C GLY A 6 0.80 5.97 -3.46
N ASP A 7 0.00 6.03 -4.52
CA ASP A 7 -1.47 6.11 -4.40
C ASP A 7 -2.05 4.85 -3.72
N LEU A 8 -1.57 3.66 -4.11
CA LEU A 8 -1.96 2.39 -3.48
C LEU A 8 -1.52 2.32 -2.01
N LEU A 9 -0.29 2.74 -1.70
CA LEU A 9 0.19 2.82 -0.32
C LEU A 9 -0.74 3.68 0.53
N ARG A 10 -1.06 4.89 0.06
CA ARG A 10 -1.95 5.81 0.77
C ARG A 10 -3.36 5.25 0.92
N MET A 11 -3.85 4.50 -0.08
CA MET A 11 -5.14 3.80 0.01
C MET A 11 -5.12 2.75 1.12
N TYR A 12 -4.07 1.92 1.21
CA TYR A 12 -3.96 0.90 2.25
C TYR A 12 -3.75 1.49 3.64
N GLU A 13 -3.01 2.59 3.78
CA GLU A 13 -2.86 3.32 5.05
C GLU A 13 -4.22 3.79 5.56
N LYS A 14 -5.01 4.47 4.71
CA LYS A 14 -6.37 4.91 5.08
C LYS A 14 -7.30 3.74 5.39
N TYR A 15 -7.21 2.65 4.61
CA TYR A 15 -8.01 1.46 4.86
C TYR A 15 -7.67 0.84 6.23
N ALA A 16 -6.39 0.74 6.56
CA ALA A 16 -5.92 0.25 7.84
C ALA A 16 -6.36 1.16 9.00
N GLU A 17 -6.27 2.48 8.87
CA GLU A 17 -6.76 3.44 9.86
C GLU A 17 -8.25 3.27 10.16
N ASN A 18 -9.08 3.16 9.11
CA ASN A 18 -10.53 2.93 9.26
C ASN A 18 -10.85 1.61 9.97
N GLN A 19 -9.99 0.61 9.81
CA GLN A 19 -10.13 -0.70 10.44
C GLN A 19 -9.49 -0.77 11.84
N GLY A 20 -8.84 0.31 12.30
CA GLY A 20 -8.10 0.36 13.56
C GLY A 20 -6.82 -0.49 13.55
N TRP A 21 -6.24 -0.72 12.39
CA TRP A 21 -4.99 -1.47 12.23
C TRP A 21 -3.78 -0.54 12.26
N LYS A 22 -2.66 -1.05 12.77
CA LYS A 22 -1.39 -0.34 12.79
C LYS A 22 -0.60 -0.66 11.53
N VAL A 23 -0.20 0.37 10.79
CA VAL A 23 0.69 0.25 9.63
C VAL A 23 2.11 0.67 10.02
N SER A 24 3.11 -0.02 9.49
CA SER A 24 4.52 0.32 9.68
C SER A 24 5.29 0.03 8.39
N ILE A 25 6.09 1.00 7.93
CA ILE A 25 6.92 0.82 6.74
C ILE A 25 8.14 -0.02 7.14
N VAL A 26 8.32 -1.15 6.45
CA VAL A 26 9.45 -2.06 6.67
C VAL A 26 10.61 -1.71 5.74
N ASP A 27 10.27 -1.43 4.48
CA ASP A 27 11.24 -1.05 3.46
C ASP A 27 10.57 -0.14 2.43
N SER A 28 11.33 0.78 1.85
CA SER A 28 10.82 1.69 0.84
C SER A 28 11.92 2.18 -0.08
N GLU A 29 11.74 1.96 -1.37
CA GLU A 29 12.59 2.49 -2.43
C GLU A 29 11.87 3.63 -3.14
N GLN A 30 12.23 4.85 -2.78
CA GLN A 30 11.71 6.05 -3.44
C GLN A 30 12.42 6.29 -4.77
N THR A 31 11.69 6.88 -5.72
CA THR A 31 12.26 7.30 -7.02
C THR A 31 12.51 8.81 -7.05
N GLU A 32 13.55 9.24 -7.77
CA GLU A 32 13.95 10.65 -7.90
C GLU A 32 12.83 11.57 -8.43
N VAL A 33 11.91 11.00 -9.23
CA VAL A 33 10.79 11.72 -9.85
C VAL A 33 9.53 11.76 -8.97
N GLY A 34 9.63 11.29 -7.72
CA GLY A 34 8.52 11.14 -6.78
C GLY A 34 7.78 9.80 -6.91
N GLY A 35 7.35 9.26 -5.77
CA GLY A 35 6.70 7.94 -5.66
C GLY A 35 7.65 6.80 -5.26
N TYR A 36 7.17 5.57 -5.38
CA TYR A 36 7.88 4.36 -4.91
C TYR A 36 8.12 3.37 -6.04
N LYS A 37 9.37 2.91 -6.19
CA LYS A 37 9.71 1.78 -7.06
C LYS A 37 9.27 0.47 -6.41
N ARG A 38 9.53 0.34 -5.10
CA ARG A 38 9.10 -0.76 -4.23
C ARG A 38 8.79 -0.20 -2.84
N VAL A 39 7.81 -0.78 -2.17
CA VAL A 39 7.51 -0.47 -0.77
C VAL A 39 7.00 -1.74 -0.10
N ALA A 40 7.51 -2.02 1.09
CA ALA A 40 7.06 -3.10 1.95
C ALA A 40 6.49 -2.48 3.23
N ILE A 41 5.21 -2.77 3.50
CA ILE A 41 4.52 -2.35 4.71
C ILE A 41 4.09 -3.56 5.53
N MET A 42 4.14 -3.42 6.84
CA MET A 42 3.60 -4.35 7.81
C MET A 42 2.31 -3.77 8.38
N ILE A 43 1.22 -4.52 8.26
CA ILE A 43 -0.07 -4.17 8.82
C ILE A 43 -0.39 -5.16 9.95
N THR A 44 -0.54 -4.64 11.16
CA THR A 44 -0.83 -5.43 12.36
C THR A 44 -2.20 -5.05 12.92
N GLY A 45 -3.03 -6.04 13.20
CA GLY A 45 -4.37 -5.82 13.73
C GLY A 45 -5.23 -7.08 13.71
N ASN A 46 -6.52 -6.92 13.94
CA ASN A 46 -7.46 -8.05 13.96
C ASN A 46 -7.88 -8.47 12.55
N LYS A 47 -7.71 -9.76 12.21
CA LYS A 47 -8.18 -10.37 10.95
C LYS A 47 -7.64 -9.70 9.67
N VAL A 48 -6.47 -9.07 9.71
CA VAL A 48 -5.84 -8.34 8.58
C VAL A 48 -5.76 -9.21 7.31
N TYR A 49 -5.12 -10.38 7.40
CA TYR A 49 -4.92 -11.26 6.23
C TYR A 49 -6.25 -11.71 5.59
N SER A 50 -7.28 -11.95 6.42
CA SER A 50 -8.59 -12.41 5.91
C SER A 50 -9.26 -11.40 4.97
N LYS A 51 -8.95 -10.11 5.13
CA LYS A 51 -9.47 -9.01 4.31
C LYS A 51 -8.55 -8.69 3.14
N LEU A 52 -7.23 -8.68 3.36
CA LEU A 52 -6.24 -8.29 2.35
C LEU A 52 -5.80 -9.43 1.40
N LYS A 53 -6.19 -10.68 1.65
CA LYS A 53 -5.80 -11.82 0.78
C LYS A 53 -6.19 -11.66 -0.69
N TYR A 54 -7.21 -10.83 -0.99
CA TYR A 54 -7.68 -10.57 -2.36
C TYR A 54 -6.89 -9.47 -3.07
N GLU A 55 -6.04 -8.75 -2.34
CA GLU A 55 -5.24 -7.63 -2.87
C GLU A 55 -3.98 -8.11 -3.61
N ASN A 56 -3.66 -9.41 -3.53
CA ASN A 56 -2.54 -10.00 -4.24
C ASN A 56 -2.87 -10.08 -5.74
N GLY A 57 -2.23 -9.22 -6.52
CA GLY A 57 -2.39 -9.20 -7.98
C GLY A 57 -1.80 -7.95 -8.62
N ALA A 58 -1.92 -7.87 -9.94
CA ALA A 58 -1.56 -6.69 -10.70
C ALA A 58 -2.70 -5.66 -10.66
N HIS A 59 -2.43 -4.48 -10.11
CA HIS A 59 -3.35 -3.36 -10.11
C HIS A 59 -3.10 -2.47 -11.33
N ARG A 60 -4.12 -2.20 -12.13
CA ARG A 60 -4.01 -1.37 -13.35
C ARG A 60 -4.57 0.03 -13.10
N VAL A 61 -3.84 1.04 -13.54
CA VAL A 61 -4.29 2.44 -13.56
C VAL A 61 -4.38 2.96 -14.99
N GLN A 62 -5.41 3.73 -15.28
CA GLN A 62 -5.57 4.47 -16.54
C GLN A 62 -5.92 5.91 -16.18
N ARG A 63 -5.11 6.87 -16.65
CA ARG A 63 -5.26 8.31 -16.42
C ARG A 63 -5.03 9.06 -17.74
N ILE A 64 -5.43 10.32 -17.77
CA ILE A 64 -5.34 11.21 -18.94
C ILE A 64 -3.91 11.74 -19.08
#